data_AF-A0A443S3N3-F1
#
_entry.id   AF-A0A443S3N3-F1
#
_cell.length_a   1.000
_cell.length_b   1.000
_cell.length_c   1.000
_cell.angle_alpha   90.00
_cell.angle_beta   90.00
_cell.angle_gamma   90.00
#
_symmetry.space_group_name_H-M   'P 1'
#
loop_
_entity.id
_entity.type
_entity.pdbx_description
1 polymer ?
#
loop_
_entity_poly.entity_id
_entity_poly.type
_entity_poly.pdbx_seq_one_letter_code
_entity_poly.pdbx_strand_id
1 'polypeptide(L)'
;MDQAAIPDLSDLNIFNFMIIIPDEATAIRLCESYGLIPSRESVEAMQVRCECGRIMRIENNQEYKLKWRLKCPAKSRRDRRSGRIIDSGCGKTMSPLKNTWFERSKLNIRQSLLLVFCFLVELPVKLVVSQANIDHKTVVDYYVFCREVCQKFNSRRIIGGPGLEVEIDEHWLYVPKYHRGRKMKTQMWVVGGICRGTRELFLCVTGCKNLVRMHEIIRRHVEPLSFIHTDSNPSYNGVDEEFNNATGRGCNMAAHFTTNHRRWFTKNYEFVNPDTGENVVVGSWTNTIERQWLELKKKVKSCRSFVDDEGRTKNHALLYVEEFVYRHNRLHSLTVGDQMNQFTRDLATIYHFTGEWQTLVVDGGGIVDYYSLDIELEESLDDAVAYAVAEFEANN
;
A
#
# COMPACT_ATOMS: atom_id res chain seq x y z
N MET A 1 -13.31 -30.33 -20.86
CA MET A 1 -13.38 -28.85 -20.94
C MET A 1 -12.03 -28.43 -21.44
N ASP A 2 -11.96 -27.86 -22.65
CA ASP A 2 -10.70 -27.33 -23.18
C ASP A 2 -10.04 -26.46 -22.11
N GLN A 3 -8.81 -26.81 -21.74
CA GLN A 3 -7.97 -25.97 -20.91
C GLN A 3 -7.67 -24.74 -21.76
N ALA A 4 -8.49 -23.69 -21.67
CA ALA A 4 -8.20 -22.53 -22.49
C ALA A 4 -6.83 -21.95 -22.05
N ALA A 5 -6.19 -21.18 -22.91
CA ALA A 5 -4.83 -20.73 -22.62
C ALA A 5 -4.81 -19.76 -21.42
N ILE A 6 -3.67 -19.66 -20.74
CA ILE A 6 -3.39 -18.51 -19.85
C ILE A 6 -3.19 -17.31 -20.78
N PRO A 7 -3.97 -16.23 -20.62
CA PRO A 7 -3.86 -15.09 -21.53
C PRO A 7 -2.53 -14.37 -21.31
N ASP A 8 -1.90 -13.97 -22.41
CA ASP A 8 -0.75 -13.06 -22.37
C ASP A 8 -1.26 -11.62 -22.16
N LEU A 9 -0.71 -10.95 -21.15
CA LEU A 9 -1.09 -9.58 -20.83
C LEU A 9 -0.15 -8.55 -21.48
N SER A 10 0.92 -8.94 -22.18
CA SER A 10 1.89 -7.99 -22.76
C SER A 10 1.23 -6.92 -23.65
N ASP A 11 0.22 -7.33 -24.41
CA ASP A 11 -0.49 -6.46 -25.36
C ASP A 11 -1.71 -5.77 -24.73
N LEU A 12 -1.97 -5.99 -23.44
CA LEU A 12 -3.14 -5.46 -22.75
C LEU A 12 -3.14 -3.93 -22.73
N ASN A 13 -4.24 -3.37 -23.21
CA ASN A 13 -4.53 -1.94 -23.20
C ASN A 13 -6.05 -1.71 -23.03
N ILE A 14 -6.43 -0.43 -22.93
CA ILE A 14 -7.82 -0.02 -22.67
C ILE A 14 -8.85 -0.54 -23.69
N PHE A 15 -8.41 -0.88 -24.91
CA PHE A 15 -9.31 -1.29 -25.99
C PHE A 15 -9.49 -2.81 -26.10
N ASN A 16 -8.61 -3.62 -25.52
CA ASN A 16 -8.59 -5.07 -25.76
C ASN A 16 -8.74 -5.93 -24.49
N PHE A 17 -9.01 -5.37 -23.31
CA PHE A 17 -9.26 -6.14 -22.09
C PHE A 17 -10.30 -7.26 -22.31
N MET A 18 -11.42 -6.93 -22.97
CA MET A 18 -12.50 -7.88 -23.23
C MET A 18 -12.14 -8.94 -24.28
N ILE A 19 -11.09 -8.72 -25.07
CA ILE A 19 -10.56 -9.68 -26.05
C ILE A 19 -9.57 -10.63 -25.37
N ILE A 20 -8.66 -10.08 -24.54
CA ILE A 20 -7.64 -10.84 -23.82
C ILE A 20 -8.25 -11.69 -22.70
N ILE A 21 -9.25 -11.16 -21.99
CA ILE A 21 -10.00 -11.88 -20.95
C ILE A 21 -11.48 -11.96 -21.40
N PRO A 22 -11.80 -12.87 -22.35
CA PRO A 22 -13.11 -12.92 -23.00
C PRO A 22 -14.21 -13.54 -22.13
N ASP A 23 -13.84 -14.39 -21.18
CA ASP A 23 -14.79 -15.15 -20.37
C ASP A 23 -14.28 -15.42 -18.95
N GLU A 24 -15.17 -15.94 -18.11
CA GLU A 24 -14.89 -16.27 -16.71
C GLU A 24 -13.84 -17.37 -16.57
N ALA A 25 -13.81 -18.35 -17.48
CA ALA A 25 -12.85 -19.45 -17.40
C ALA A 25 -11.41 -18.96 -17.63
N THR A 26 -11.24 -18.01 -18.54
CA THR A 26 -9.96 -17.36 -18.82
C THR A 26 -9.50 -16.47 -17.67
N ALA A 27 -10.42 -15.74 -17.05
CA ALA A 27 -10.14 -14.99 -15.83
C ALA A 27 -9.71 -15.90 -14.66
N ILE A 28 -10.40 -17.03 -14.46
CA ILE A 28 -10.05 -18.02 -13.43
C ILE A 28 -8.64 -18.56 -13.65
N ARG A 29 -8.30 -19.01 -14.85
CA ARG A 29 -6.96 -19.56 -15.12
C ARG A 29 -5.85 -18.52 -14.97
N LEU A 30 -6.11 -17.27 -15.33
CA LEU A 30 -5.18 -16.19 -15.07
C LEU A 30 -4.96 -16.01 -13.56
N CYS A 31 -6.01 -16.02 -12.75
CA CYS A 31 -5.86 -15.95 -11.30
C CYS A 31 -5.15 -17.18 -10.71
N GLU A 32 -5.38 -18.38 -11.26
CA GLU A 32 -4.68 -19.60 -10.87
C GLU A 32 -3.18 -19.52 -11.18
N SER A 33 -2.80 -18.99 -12.36
CA SER A 33 -1.39 -18.88 -12.74
C SER A 33 -0.60 -17.90 -11.86
N TYR A 34 -1.28 -16.90 -11.29
CA TYR A 34 -0.72 -15.98 -10.31
C TYR A 34 -0.80 -16.48 -8.85
N GLY A 35 -1.50 -17.59 -8.59
CA GLY A 35 -1.72 -18.11 -7.23
C GLY A 35 -2.73 -17.32 -6.40
N LEU A 36 -3.53 -16.44 -7.02
CA LEU A 36 -4.59 -15.69 -6.35
C LEU A 36 -5.77 -16.57 -5.93
N ILE A 37 -6.00 -17.66 -6.68
CA ILE A 37 -6.94 -18.72 -6.36
C ILE A 37 -6.27 -20.06 -6.61
N PRO A 38 -6.62 -21.11 -5.86
CA PRO A 38 -5.99 -22.40 -6.04
C PRO A 38 -6.61 -23.15 -7.22
N SER A 39 -5.79 -23.86 -7.99
CA SER A 39 -6.29 -24.85 -8.94
C SER A 39 -6.82 -26.09 -8.22
N ARG A 40 -7.65 -26.90 -8.89
CA ARG A 40 -8.16 -28.15 -8.30
C ARG A 40 -7.02 -29.09 -7.95
N GLU A 41 -6.06 -29.23 -8.85
CA GLU A 41 -4.89 -30.08 -8.70
C GLU A 41 -4.06 -29.64 -7.48
N SER A 42 -3.89 -28.32 -7.28
CA SER A 42 -3.16 -27.78 -6.13
C SER A 42 -3.85 -28.11 -4.81
N VAL A 43 -5.19 -28.03 -4.74
CA VAL A 43 -5.94 -28.36 -3.53
C VAL A 43 -5.94 -29.85 -3.23
N GLU A 44 -6.04 -30.70 -4.25
CA GLU A 44 -5.95 -32.15 -4.10
C GLU A 44 -4.57 -32.56 -3.57
N ALA A 45 -3.50 -31.97 -4.12
CA ALA A 45 -2.13 -32.18 -3.65
C ALA A 45 -1.92 -31.73 -2.20
N MET A 46 -2.53 -30.61 -1.80
CA MET A 46 -2.42 -30.05 -0.45
C MET A 46 -3.15 -30.88 0.63
N GLN A 47 -4.05 -31.79 0.25
CA GLN A 47 -4.83 -32.63 1.16
C GLN A 47 -5.53 -31.84 2.27
N VAL A 48 -6.16 -30.72 1.89
CA VAL A 48 -6.83 -29.77 2.79
C VAL A 48 -7.72 -30.47 3.81
N ARG A 49 -7.50 -30.16 5.09
CA ARG A 49 -8.19 -30.82 6.21
C ARG A 49 -9.33 -29.97 6.76
N CYS A 50 -10.41 -30.65 7.12
CA CYS A 50 -11.46 -30.07 7.93
C CYS A 50 -11.00 -29.95 9.38
N GLU A 51 -11.60 -29.04 10.16
CA GLU A 51 -11.39 -28.94 11.62
C GLU A 51 -11.60 -30.27 12.38
N CYS A 52 -12.35 -31.23 11.83
CA CYS A 52 -12.47 -32.58 12.40
C CYS A 52 -11.32 -33.54 12.04
N GLY A 53 -10.23 -33.04 11.42
CA GLY A 53 -9.03 -33.79 11.03
C GLY A 53 -9.11 -34.55 9.71
N ARG A 54 -10.31 -34.71 9.13
CA ARG A 54 -10.52 -35.44 7.86
C ARG A 54 -10.17 -34.58 6.64
N ILE A 55 -9.55 -35.20 5.64
CA ILE A 55 -9.30 -34.57 4.33
C ILE A 55 -10.64 -34.27 3.64
N MET A 56 -10.80 -33.04 3.16
CA MET A 56 -12.00 -32.59 2.46
C MET A 56 -12.02 -33.12 1.02
N ARG A 57 -13.23 -33.29 0.47
CA ARG A 57 -13.43 -33.71 -0.93
C ARG A 57 -13.94 -32.54 -1.76
N ILE A 58 -13.64 -32.54 -3.05
CA ILE A 58 -14.20 -31.59 -4.00
C ILE A 58 -15.67 -31.94 -4.30
N GLU A 59 -16.56 -30.98 -4.11
CA GLU A 59 -17.97 -31.02 -4.50
C GLU A 59 -18.20 -30.06 -5.67
N ASN A 60 -18.75 -30.57 -6.77
CA ASN A 60 -19.03 -29.79 -7.97
C ASN A 60 -20.48 -29.27 -7.96
N ASN A 61 -20.68 -28.00 -8.28
CA ASN A 61 -22.00 -27.41 -8.52
C ASN A 61 -21.83 -26.16 -9.39
N GLN A 62 -22.64 -26.05 -10.45
CA GLN A 62 -22.61 -24.93 -11.39
C GLN A 62 -22.98 -23.58 -10.76
N GLU A 63 -23.67 -23.58 -9.62
CA GLU A 63 -24.04 -22.37 -8.87
C GLU A 63 -22.86 -21.76 -8.10
N TYR A 64 -21.81 -22.53 -7.81
CA TYR A 64 -20.64 -22.01 -7.11
C TYR A 64 -19.82 -21.11 -8.03
N LYS A 65 -19.14 -20.10 -7.45
CA LYS A 65 -18.35 -19.13 -8.25
C LYS A 65 -17.30 -19.83 -9.11
N LEU A 66 -16.49 -20.70 -8.50
CA LEU A 66 -15.51 -21.53 -9.23
C LEU A 66 -16.10 -22.86 -9.76
N LYS A 67 -17.41 -23.08 -9.65
CA LYS A 67 -18.09 -24.35 -9.99
C LYS A 67 -17.74 -25.54 -9.10
N TRP A 68 -16.96 -25.33 -8.04
CA TRP A 68 -16.62 -26.33 -7.03
C TRP A 68 -16.35 -25.72 -5.66
N ARG A 69 -16.43 -26.55 -4.62
CA ARG A 69 -16.02 -26.24 -3.25
C ARG A 69 -15.48 -27.46 -2.52
N LEU A 70 -14.91 -27.27 -1.33
CA LEU A 70 -14.48 -28.36 -0.47
C LEU A 70 -15.61 -28.74 0.50
N LYS A 71 -15.83 -30.04 0.70
CA LYS A 71 -16.80 -30.58 1.66
C LYS A 71 -16.21 -31.70 2.49
N CYS A 72 -16.44 -31.64 3.79
CA CYS A 72 -16.05 -32.71 4.70
C CYS A 72 -16.81 -33.99 4.36
N PRO A 73 -16.14 -35.15 4.19
CA PRO A 73 -16.80 -36.40 3.84
C PRO A 73 -17.57 -37.04 5.00
N ALA A 74 -17.49 -36.49 6.22
CA ALA A 74 -18.13 -37.02 7.40
C ALA A 74 -19.66 -36.92 7.30
N LYS A 75 -20.30 -38.08 7.07
CA LYS A 75 -21.76 -38.23 7.06
C LYS A 75 -22.28 -38.57 8.44
N SER A 76 -23.53 -38.18 8.72
CA SER A 76 -24.20 -38.64 9.92
C SER A 76 -24.38 -40.16 9.91
N ARG A 77 -24.20 -40.79 11.07
CA ARG A 77 -24.47 -42.21 11.29
C ARG A 77 -25.68 -42.35 12.21
N ARG A 78 -26.58 -43.27 11.85
CA ARG A 78 -27.77 -43.59 12.63
C ARG A 78 -27.68 -45.02 13.14
N ASP A 79 -28.21 -45.24 14.34
CA ASP A 79 -28.37 -46.57 14.91
C ASP A 79 -29.43 -47.34 14.12
N ARG A 80 -29.11 -48.57 13.72
CA ARG A 80 -29.98 -49.37 12.85
C ARG A 80 -31.24 -49.85 13.57
N ARG A 81 -31.24 -49.94 14.91
CA ARG A 81 -32.38 -50.46 15.68
C ARG A 81 -33.31 -49.35 16.17
N SER A 82 -32.74 -48.27 16.71
CA SER A 82 -33.46 -47.15 17.32
C SER A 82 -33.67 -45.96 16.37
N GLY A 83 -33.00 -45.93 15.22
CA GLY A 83 -33.06 -44.82 14.25
C GLY A 83 -32.40 -43.52 14.73
N ARG A 84 -31.87 -43.48 15.95
CA ARG A 84 -31.24 -42.31 16.57
C ARG A 84 -29.91 -41.99 15.90
N ILE A 85 -29.59 -40.70 15.76
CA ILE A 85 -28.28 -40.24 15.26
C ILE A 85 -27.23 -40.53 16.34
N ILE A 86 -26.19 -41.27 15.98
CA ILE A 86 -25.06 -41.62 16.86
C ILE A 86 -23.84 -40.75 16.58
N ASP A 87 -23.74 -40.22 15.36
CA ASP A 87 -22.71 -39.29 14.91
C ASP A 87 -23.42 -38.33 13.96
N SER A 88 -23.43 -37.02 14.25
CA SER A 88 -24.11 -36.04 13.41
C SER A 88 -23.40 -35.82 12.07
N GLY A 89 -22.19 -36.37 11.88
CA GLY A 89 -21.32 -35.99 10.78
C GLY A 89 -20.82 -34.55 10.96
N CYS A 90 -19.81 -34.17 10.19
CA CYS A 90 -19.27 -32.82 10.26
C CYS A 90 -19.99 -31.87 9.30
N GLY A 91 -20.31 -32.31 8.07
CA GLY A 91 -21.02 -31.51 7.07
C GLY A 91 -20.35 -30.20 6.60
N LYS A 92 -19.24 -29.79 7.21
CA LYS A 92 -18.56 -28.50 6.96
C LYS A 92 -18.10 -28.38 5.51
N THR A 93 -18.17 -27.17 5.00
CA THR A 93 -17.79 -26.82 3.62
C THR A 93 -16.86 -25.62 3.64
N MET A 94 -15.93 -25.56 2.70
CA MET A 94 -15.01 -24.45 2.54
C MET A 94 -14.99 -24.00 1.08
N SER A 95 -15.04 -22.69 0.87
CA SER A 95 -14.86 -22.10 -0.45
C SER A 95 -13.38 -22.16 -0.85
N PRO A 96 -13.03 -22.44 -2.12
CA PRO A 96 -11.67 -22.30 -2.62
C PRO A 96 -11.22 -20.83 -2.69
N LEU A 97 -12.15 -19.89 -2.49
CA LEU A 97 -11.88 -18.46 -2.37
C LEU A 97 -11.72 -18.01 -0.92
N LYS A 98 -11.68 -18.92 0.04
CA LYS A 98 -11.43 -18.59 1.43
C LYS A 98 -10.03 -18.00 1.55
N ASN A 99 -9.89 -16.89 2.28
CA ASN A 99 -8.64 -16.15 2.47
C ASN A 99 -8.01 -15.60 1.17
N THR A 100 -8.76 -15.53 0.07
CA THR A 100 -8.28 -14.88 -1.15
C THR A 100 -8.93 -13.52 -1.32
N TRP A 101 -8.40 -12.73 -2.27
CA TRP A 101 -8.97 -11.44 -2.66
C TRP A 101 -10.45 -11.51 -3.05
N PHE A 102 -10.92 -12.69 -3.46
CA PHE A 102 -12.28 -12.90 -3.94
C PHE A 102 -13.23 -13.45 -2.86
N GLU A 103 -12.77 -13.59 -1.61
CA GLU A 103 -13.61 -14.04 -0.49
C GLU A 103 -14.80 -13.09 -0.33
N ARG A 104 -16.01 -13.64 -0.17
CA ARG A 104 -17.29 -12.91 0.04
C ARG A 104 -17.70 -11.92 -1.06
N SER A 105 -16.87 -11.69 -2.07
CA SER A 105 -17.25 -10.87 -3.23
C SER A 105 -18.43 -11.51 -3.96
N LYS A 106 -19.41 -10.71 -4.37
CA LYS A 106 -20.52 -11.16 -5.22
C LYS A 106 -20.18 -11.06 -6.71
N LEU A 107 -19.11 -10.34 -7.06
CA LEU A 107 -18.62 -10.26 -8.42
C LEU A 107 -18.00 -11.59 -8.84
N ASN A 108 -18.15 -11.91 -10.12
CA ASN A 108 -17.38 -13.00 -10.71
C ASN A 108 -15.89 -12.59 -10.85
N ILE A 109 -15.02 -13.55 -11.15
CA ILE A 109 -13.58 -13.32 -11.20
C ILE A 109 -13.25 -12.32 -12.33
N ARG A 110 -13.89 -12.44 -13.49
CA ARG A 110 -13.67 -11.53 -14.61
C ARG A 110 -14.06 -10.07 -14.29
N GLN A 111 -15.21 -9.85 -13.65
CA GLN A 111 -15.64 -8.52 -13.21
C GLN A 111 -14.68 -7.94 -12.17
N SER A 112 -14.15 -8.78 -11.29
CA SER A 112 -13.15 -8.35 -10.30
C SER A 112 -11.88 -7.86 -10.98
N LEU A 113 -11.36 -8.62 -11.96
CA LEU A 113 -10.20 -8.23 -12.76
C LEU A 113 -10.47 -6.99 -13.61
N LEU A 114 -11.69 -6.82 -14.14
CA LEU A 114 -12.10 -5.62 -14.86
C LEU A 114 -12.01 -4.38 -13.96
N LEU A 115 -12.45 -4.46 -12.70
CA LEU A 115 -12.37 -3.34 -11.77
C LEU A 115 -10.91 -3.00 -11.39
N VAL A 116 -10.06 -4.02 -11.21
CA VAL A 116 -8.60 -3.83 -11.02
C VAL A 116 -8.01 -3.14 -12.25
N PHE A 117 -8.34 -3.61 -13.44
CA PHE A 117 -7.90 -3.00 -14.69
C PHE A 117 -8.33 -1.54 -14.81
N CYS A 118 -9.62 -1.24 -14.58
CA CYS A 118 -10.16 0.11 -14.60
C CYS A 118 -9.49 1.02 -13.56
N PHE A 119 -9.16 0.49 -12.38
CA PHE A 119 -8.37 1.20 -11.38
C PHE A 119 -6.98 1.53 -11.94
N LEU A 120 -6.26 0.56 -12.49
CA LEU A 120 -4.89 0.76 -13.01
C LEU A 120 -4.84 1.80 -14.14
N VAL A 121 -5.79 1.78 -15.07
CA VAL A 121 -5.89 2.79 -16.15
C VAL A 121 -6.57 4.10 -15.71
N GLU A 122 -6.79 4.29 -14.41
CA GLU A 122 -7.32 5.51 -13.78
C GLU A 122 -8.70 5.95 -14.31
N LEU A 123 -9.57 5.00 -14.64
CA LEU A 123 -10.90 5.33 -15.13
C LEU A 123 -11.78 5.93 -14.02
N PRO A 124 -12.52 7.02 -14.31
CA PRO A 124 -13.44 7.60 -13.34
C PRO A 124 -14.54 6.61 -12.94
N VAL A 125 -14.86 6.53 -11.64
CA VAL A 125 -15.92 5.66 -11.10
C VAL A 125 -17.23 5.79 -11.88
N LYS A 126 -17.67 7.01 -12.20
CA LYS A 126 -18.91 7.25 -12.96
C LYS A 126 -18.89 6.60 -14.35
N LEU A 127 -17.73 6.57 -15.00
CA LEU A 127 -17.58 5.92 -16.30
C LEU A 127 -17.62 4.41 -16.14
N VAL A 128 -16.92 3.86 -15.14
CA VAL A 128 -16.94 2.41 -14.88
C VAL A 128 -18.36 1.93 -14.57
N VAL A 129 -19.11 2.67 -13.75
CA VAL A 129 -20.51 2.34 -13.43
C VAL A 129 -21.38 2.33 -14.69
N SER A 130 -21.24 3.33 -15.57
CA SER A 130 -22.06 3.42 -16.77
C SER A 130 -21.72 2.37 -17.82
N GLN A 131 -20.47 1.88 -17.86
CA GLN A 131 -20.00 0.92 -18.86
C GLN A 131 -20.03 -0.55 -18.39
N ALA A 132 -19.74 -0.80 -17.11
CA ALA A 132 -19.58 -2.16 -16.58
C ALA A 132 -20.88 -2.75 -16.00
N ASN A 133 -21.95 -1.95 -15.88
CA ASN A 133 -23.20 -2.35 -15.21
C ASN A 133 -22.96 -2.92 -13.79
N ILE A 134 -22.04 -2.29 -13.05
CA ILE A 134 -21.71 -2.60 -11.67
C ILE A 134 -22.18 -1.44 -10.81
N ASP A 135 -22.79 -1.75 -9.66
CA ASP A 135 -23.29 -0.74 -8.74
C ASP A 135 -22.18 0.23 -8.28
N HIS A 136 -22.53 1.50 -8.13
CA HIS A 136 -21.60 2.56 -7.75
C HIS A 136 -20.85 2.25 -6.45
N LYS A 137 -21.53 1.74 -5.43
CA LYS A 137 -20.89 1.39 -4.16
C LYS A 137 -19.84 0.30 -4.36
N THR A 138 -20.17 -0.71 -5.16
CA THR A 138 -19.25 -1.81 -5.46
C THR A 138 -17.98 -1.35 -6.18
N VAL A 139 -18.09 -0.42 -7.15
CA VAL A 139 -16.92 0.14 -7.85
C VAL A 139 -16.04 0.94 -6.87
N VAL A 140 -16.65 1.77 -6.02
CA VAL A 140 -15.92 2.54 -5.00
C VAL A 140 -15.18 1.61 -4.04
N ASP A 141 -15.87 0.59 -3.52
CA ASP A 141 -15.29 -0.38 -2.57
C ASP A 141 -14.09 -1.10 -3.22
N TYR A 142 -14.20 -1.55 -4.48
CA TYR A 142 -13.08 -2.17 -5.19
C TYR A 142 -11.88 -1.24 -5.38
N TYR A 143 -12.14 0.04 -5.69
CA TYR A 143 -11.06 1.02 -5.81
C TYR A 143 -10.41 1.27 -4.45
N VAL A 144 -11.17 1.29 -3.35
CA VAL A 144 -10.63 1.38 -2.00
C VAL A 144 -9.76 0.16 -1.70
N PHE A 145 -10.23 -1.06 -1.96
CA PHE A 145 -9.43 -2.27 -1.77
C PHE A 145 -8.11 -2.20 -2.57
N CYS A 146 -8.15 -1.75 -3.83
CA CYS A 146 -6.92 -1.58 -4.61
C CYS A 146 -5.93 -0.59 -3.98
N ARG A 147 -6.41 0.47 -3.32
CA ARG A 147 -5.54 1.40 -2.57
C ARG A 147 -4.99 0.81 -1.29
N GLU A 148 -5.76 -0.04 -0.60
CA GLU A 148 -5.26 -0.78 0.58
C GLU A 148 -4.11 -1.71 0.20
N VAL A 149 -4.17 -2.31 -1.00
CA VAL A 149 -3.04 -3.05 -1.58
C VAL A 149 -1.84 -2.13 -1.79
N CYS A 150 -2.03 -0.96 -2.44
CA CYS A 150 -0.96 0.02 -2.63
C CYS A 150 -0.25 0.38 -1.31
N GLN A 151 -1.02 0.63 -0.24
CA GLN A 151 -0.52 0.97 1.09
C GLN A 151 0.43 -0.11 1.65
N LYS A 152 0.07 -1.40 1.49
CA LYS A 152 0.90 -2.52 2.00
C LYS A 152 2.32 -2.50 1.41
N PHE A 153 2.49 -2.04 0.17
CA PHE A 153 3.79 -1.98 -0.50
C PHE A 153 4.60 -0.69 -0.28
N ASN A 154 4.02 0.30 0.38
CA ASN A 154 4.69 1.57 0.68
C ASN A 154 5.10 1.72 2.14
N SER A 155 4.41 1.03 3.06
CA SER A 155 4.52 1.17 4.53
C SER A 155 5.92 0.96 5.15
N ARG A 156 6.93 0.56 4.36
CA ARG A 156 8.32 0.33 4.78
C ARG A 156 9.35 0.85 3.77
N ARG A 157 8.95 1.79 2.91
CA ARG A 157 9.82 2.24 1.82
C ARG A 157 10.93 3.14 2.37
N ILE A 158 12.16 2.70 2.15
CA ILE A 158 13.40 3.42 2.44
C ILE A 158 14.02 3.77 1.09
N ILE A 159 14.52 5.00 0.92
CA ILE A 159 15.17 5.48 -0.31
C ILE A 159 16.53 6.10 0.02
N GLY A 160 17.34 6.32 -1.02
CA GLY A 160 18.70 6.85 -0.86
C GLY A 160 19.72 5.73 -0.71
N GLY A 161 20.78 6.01 0.03
CA GLY A 161 21.89 5.10 0.30
C GLY A 161 23.25 5.74 0.02
N PRO A 162 24.35 5.00 0.23
CA PRO A 162 25.69 5.50 -0.01
C PRO A 162 25.86 6.08 -1.42
N GLY A 163 26.28 7.35 -1.49
CA GLY A 163 26.49 8.04 -2.76
C GLY A 163 25.23 8.57 -3.44
N LEU A 164 24.04 8.39 -2.83
CA LEU A 164 22.77 8.84 -3.39
C LEU A 164 22.26 10.11 -2.71
N GLU A 165 21.66 10.98 -3.53
CA GLU A 165 21.11 12.27 -3.11
C GLU A 165 19.59 12.19 -2.95
N VAL A 166 19.09 12.57 -1.79
CA VAL A 166 17.66 12.58 -1.44
C VAL A 166 17.20 14.01 -1.19
N GLU A 167 16.27 14.49 -2.02
CA GLU A 167 15.56 15.74 -1.76
C GLU A 167 14.41 15.46 -0.79
N ILE A 168 14.28 16.26 0.27
CA ILE A 168 13.22 16.16 1.27
C ILE A 168 12.54 17.52 1.37
N ASP A 169 11.21 17.50 1.35
CA ASP A 169 10.39 18.69 1.47
C ASP A 169 9.08 18.33 2.17
N GLU A 170 8.40 19.34 2.71
CA GLU A 170 7.10 19.17 3.31
C GLU A 170 6.03 20.00 2.62
N HIS A 171 4.86 19.40 2.49
CA HIS A 171 3.74 20.02 1.82
C HIS A 171 2.49 19.97 2.66
N TRP A 172 1.77 21.09 2.65
CA TRP A 172 0.48 21.18 3.30
C TRP A 172 -0.63 20.75 2.33
N LEU A 173 -1.30 19.63 2.62
CA LEU A 173 -2.43 19.18 1.82
C LEU A 173 -3.67 20.04 2.11
N TYR A 174 -4.26 20.59 1.04
CA TYR A 174 -5.58 21.26 0.99
C TYR A 174 -5.78 22.58 1.75
N VAL A 175 -4.81 23.48 1.76
CA VAL A 175 -5.13 24.89 1.98
C VAL A 175 -5.58 25.52 0.66
N PRO A 176 -6.76 26.14 0.58
CA PRO A 176 -7.11 26.96 -0.57
C PRO A 176 -6.06 28.05 -0.74
N LYS A 177 -5.44 28.10 -1.92
CA LYS A 177 -4.56 29.22 -2.31
C LYS A 177 -5.34 30.53 -2.06
N TYR A 178 -4.77 31.45 -1.28
CA TYR A 178 -5.38 32.72 -0.88
C TYR A 178 -6.57 32.65 0.10
N HIS A 179 -6.73 31.58 0.88
CA HIS A 179 -7.87 31.39 1.80
C HIS A 179 -9.26 31.42 1.12
N ARG A 180 -9.32 31.30 -0.21
CA ARG A 180 -10.56 31.31 -0.99
C ARG A 180 -11.00 29.89 -1.32
N GLY A 181 -12.10 29.44 -0.72
CA GLY A 181 -12.69 28.12 -0.96
C GLY A 181 -13.11 27.40 0.31
N ARG A 182 -13.57 26.16 0.18
CA ARG A 182 -14.05 25.33 1.30
C ARG A 182 -12.88 25.00 2.24
N LYS A 183 -12.89 25.53 3.46
CA LYS A 183 -11.98 25.11 4.54
C LYS A 183 -12.26 23.64 4.89
N MET A 184 -11.25 22.78 4.79
CA MET A 184 -11.36 21.41 5.31
C MET A 184 -11.19 21.42 6.84
N LYS A 185 -11.84 20.47 7.52
CA LYS A 185 -11.88 20.40 9.00
C LYS A 185 -10.54 19.95 9.62
N THR A 186 -9.71 19.22 8.88
CA THR A 186 -8.45 18.66 9.38
C THR A 186 -7.31 19.12 8.48
N GLN A 187 -6.30 19.71 9.09
CA GLN A 187 -5.05 20.09 8.43
C GLN A 187 -4.15 18.86 8.39
N MET A 188 -3.57 18.52 7.24
CA MET A 188 -2.64 17.39 7.12
C MET A 188 -1.37 17.83 6.42
N TRP A 189 -0.24 17.55 7.05
CA TRP A 189 1.06 17.69 6.44
C TRP A 189 1.41 16.40 5.73
N VAL A 190 2.15 16.53 4.64
CA VAL A 190 2.81 15.42 3.97
C VAL A 190 4.28 15.76 3.89
N VAL A 191 5.11 14.95 4.52
CA VAL A 191 6.55 15.02 4.34
C VAL A 191 6.91 14.02 3.25
N GLY A 192 7.72 14.42 2.29
CA GLY A 192 8.09 13.54 1.19
C GLY A 192 9.56 13.67 0.87
N GLY A 193 10.11 12.59 0.34
CA GLY A 193 11.44 12.61 -0.23
C GLY A 193 11.51 11.87 -1.55
N ILE A 194 12.44 12.30 -2.40
CA ILE A 194 12.74 11.65 -3.67
C ILE A 194 14.25 11.52 -3.83
N CYS A 195 14.70 10.30 -4.16
CA CYS A 195 16.08 10.06 -4.50
C CYS A 195 16.33 10.50 -5.94
N ARG A 196 17.31 11.38 -6.17
CA ARG A 196 17.61 11.92 -7.50
C ARG A 196 18.06 10.84 -8.48
N GLY A 197 18.90 9.92 -8.01
CA GLY A 197 19.45 8.82 -8.81
C GLY A 197 18.40 7.76 -9.18
N THR A 198 17.77 7.15 -8.18
CA THR A 198 16.79 6.06 -8.39
C THR A 198 15.41 6.55 -8.83
N ARG A 199 15.09 7.84 -8.62
CA ARG A 199 13.77 8.44 -8.80
C ARG A 199 12.67 7.86 -7.90
N GLU A 200 13.03 6.99 -6.96
CA GLU A 200 12.10 6.47 -5.98
C GLU A 200 11.71 7.55 -4.96
N LEU A 201 10.45 7.50 -4.52
CA LEU A 201 9.89 8.47 -3.59
C LEU A 201 9.24 7.81 -2.38
N PHE A 202 9.23 8.51 -1.25
CA PHE A 202 8.33 8.23 -0.12
C PHE A 202 7.46 9.46 0.14
N LEU A 203 6.23 9.25 0.59
CA LEU A 203 5.36 10.30 1.14
C LEU A 203 4.77 9.80 2.46
N CYS A 204 4.92 10.58 3.51
CA CYS A 204 4.42 10.30 4.85
C CYS A 204 3.40 11.37 5.25
N VAL A 205 2.13 10.97 5.41
CA VAL A 205 1.09 11.86 5.96
C VAL A 205 1.29 11.98 7.46
N THR A 206 1.25 13.20 7.99
CA THR A 206 1.45 13.46 9.42
C THR A 206 0.59 14.64 9.90
N GLY A 207 0.22 14.62 11.19
CA GLY A 207 -0.55 15.69 11.82
C GLY A 207 0.26 16.95 12.09
N CYS A 208 1.58 16.84 12.24
CA CYS A 208 2.47 17.94 12.60
C CYS A 208 3.80 17.90 11.84
N LYS A 209 4.50 19.03 11.80
CA LYS A 209 5.84 19.15 11.17
C LYS A 209 6.91 19.67 12.12
N ASN A 210 6.81 19.29 13.40
CA ASN A 210 7.82 19.67 14.39
C ASN A 210 9.15 18.92 14.13
N LEU A 211 10.23 19.43 14.70
CA LEU A 211 11.59 18.93 14.50
C LEU A 211 11.71 17.42 14.80
N VAL A 212 11.18 16.99 15.94
CA VAL A 212 11.19 15.57 16.37
C VAL A 212 10.54 14.67 15.31
N ARG A 213 9.37 15.06 14.81
CA ARG A 213 8.64 14.30 13.79
C ARG A 213 9.35 14.29 12.45
N MET A 214 9.95 15.41 12.04
CA MET A 214 10.74 15.45 10.80
C MET A 214 11.94 14.51 10.88
N HIS A 215 12.68 14.53 11.99
CA HIS A 215 13.83 13.65 12.20
C HIS A 215 13.40 12.17 12.24
N GLU A 216 12.30 11.84 12.91
CA GLU A 216 11.71 10.51 12.91
C GLU A 216 11.37 10.01 11.49
N ILE A 217 10.73 10.84 10.67
CA ILE A 217 10.38 10.51 9.29
C ILE A 217 11.63 10.29 8.46
N ILE A 218 12.63 11.18 8.56
CA ILE A 218 13.91 11.04 7.85
C ILE A 218 14.58 9.71 8.24
N ARG A 219 14.66 9.41 9.55
CA ARG A 219 15.26 8.17 10.07
C ARG A 219 14.59 6.90 9.53
N ARG A 220 13.27 6.94 9.36
CA ARG A 220 12.48 5.79 8.89
C ARG A 220 12.54 5.57 7.39
N HIS A 221 12.73 6.63 6.61
CA HIS A 221 12.52 6.59 5.16
C HIS A 221 13.76 6.91 4.33
N VAL A 222 14.84 7.36 4.94
CA VAL A 222 16.09 7.67 4.27
C VAL A 222 17.16 6.69 4.73
N GLU A 223 17.76 5.99 3.78
CA GLU A 223 18.83 5.05 4.06
C GLU A 223 20.06 5.80 4.59
N PRO A 224 20.81 5.22 5.56
CA PRO A 224 22.06 5.79 6.00
C PRO A 224 23.04 6.04 4.84
N LEU A 225 23.90 7.03 5.05
CA LEU A 225 24.95 7.51 4.15
C LEU A 225 24.43 8.19 2.88
N SER A 226 23.15 8.57 2.87
CA SER A 226 22.57 9.45 1.86
C SER A 226 23.09 10.89 2.01
N PHE A 227 23.14 11.62 0.90
CA PHE A 227 23.24 13.06 0.86
C PHE A 227 21.83 13.66 0.91
N ILE A 228 21.51 14.46 1.92
CA ILE A 228 20.15 14.99 2.10
C ILE A 228 20.10 16.45 1.65
N HIS A 229 19.08 16.79 0.87
CA HIS A 229 18.79 18.17 0.44
C HIS A 229 17.44 18.62 1.01
N THR A 230 17.41 19.69 1.79
CA THR A 230 16.16 20.30 2.28
C THR A 230 16.07 21.77 1.90
N ASP A 231 14.90 22.37 2.09
CA ASP A 231 14.79 23.82 2.15
C ASP A 231 15.32 24.35 3.52
N SER A 232 15.27 25.68 3.70
CA SER A 232 15.68 26.34 4.95
C SER A 232 14.56 26.42 5.99
N ASN A 233 13.61 25.48 6.01
CA ASN A 233 12.55 25.47 7.01
C ASN A 233 13.12 25.17 8.41
N PRO A 234 12.71 25.91 9.47
CA PRO A 234 13.16 25.64 10.83
C PRO A 234 12.88 24.22 11.32
N SER A 235 11.92 23.50 10.72
CA SER A 235 11.65 22.10 11.04
C SER A 235 12.81 21.14 10.70
N TYR A 236 13.77 21.57 9.88
CA TYR A 236 15.00 20.83 9.57
C TYR A 236 16.22 21.27 10.39
N ASN A 237 16.04 22.17 11.37
CA ASN A 237 17.14 22.51 12.27
C ASN A 237 17.64 21.27 13.01
N GLY A 238 18.95 21.18 13.26
CA GLY A 238 19.55 20.06 13.96
C GLY A 238 19.65 18.74 13.18
N VAL A 239 19.24 18.70 11.90
CA VAL A 239 19.45 17.51 11.04
C VAL A 239 20.94 17.18 10.94
N ASP A 240 21.80 18.18 10.81
CA ASP A 240 23.25 17.99 10.86
C ASP A 240 23.71 17.35 12.17
N GLU A 241 23.24 17.82 13.32
CA GLU A 241 23.67 17.33 14.65
C GLU A 241 23.17 15.92 14.93
N GLU A 242 21.92 15.64 14.54
CA GLU A 242 21.26 14.35 14.74
C GLU A 242 21.85 13.26 13.84
N PHE A 243 22.20 13.58 12.58
CA PHE A 243 22.57 12.59 11.57
C PHE A 243 24.06 12.61 11.18
N ASN A 244 24.87 13.61 11.55
CA ASN A 244 26.33 13.60 11.28
C ASN A 244 27.15 12.88 12.36
N ASN A 245 26.57 12.53 13.52
CA ASN A 245 27.31 11.91 14.61
C ASN A 245 27.51 10.40 14.40
N ALA A 246 28.70 10.04 13.91
CA ALA A 246 29.18 8.67 13.67
C ALA A 246 29.28 7.75 14.92
N THR A 247 28.68 8.11 16.07
CA THR A 247 28.84 7.40 17.33
C THR A 247 27.49 6.97 17.92
N GLY A 248 26.86 5.97 17.29
CA GLY A 248 26.16 4.95 18.08
C GLY A 248 24.71 4.60 17.74
N ARG A 249 24.01 5.28 16.83
CA ARG A 249 22.67 4.82 16.39
C ARG A 249 22.39 5.07 14.91
N GLY A 250 22.88 4.16 14.06
CA GLY A 250 22.18 3.65 12.87
C GLY A 250 21.85 4.57 11.68
N CYS A 251 21.91 5.89 11.78
CA CYS A 251 21.56 6.82 10.69
C CYS A 251 22.64 7.88 10.51
N ASN A 252 23.80 7.47 9.99
CA ASN A 252 24.86 8.39 9.63
C ASN A 252 24.53 8.97 8.25
N MET A 253 24.18 10.24 8.12
CA MET A 253 24.05 10.93 6.83
C MET A 253 25.45 11.28 6.30
N ALA A 254 25.62 11.33 4.97
CA ALA A 254 26.92 11.70 4.37
C ALA A 254 27.17 13.21 4.41
N ALA A 255 26.14 14.01 4.09
CA ALA A 255 26.10 15.46 4.33
C ALA A 255 24.66 15.98 4.21
N HIS A 256 24.38 17.10 4.88
CA HIS A 256 23.15 17.88 4.69
C HIS A 256 23.42 19.11 3.82
N PHE A 257 22.52 19.38 2.90
CA PHE A 257 22.53 20.57 2.08
C PHE A 257 21.23 21.33 2.21
N THR A 258 21.33 22.59 2.62
CA THR A 258 20.17 23.48 2.71
C THR A 258 20.09 24.40 1.50
N THR A 259 18.90 24.49 0.91
CA THR A 259 18.58 25.45 -0.14
C THR A 259 17.75 26.61 0.43
N ASN A 260 18.15 27.85 0.13
CA ASN A 260 17.41 29.04 0.54
C ASN A 260 16.78 29.72 -0.69
N HIS A 261 15.53 29.36 -0.99
CA HIS A 261 14.77 29.86 -2.14
C HIS A 261 14.52 31.38 -2.15
N ARG A 262 14.85 32.11 -1.07
CA ARG A 262 14.81 33.59 -1.06
C ARG A 262 16.12 34.23 -1.53
N ARG A 263 17.23 33.50 -1.48
CA ARG A 263 18.57 34.01 -1.80
C ARG A 263 19.15 33.38 -3.06
N TRP A 264 18.96 32.08 -3.26
CA TRP A 264 19.53 31.33 -4.38
C TRP A 264 18.57 30.21 -4.81
N PHE A 265 18.36 30.03 -6.12
CA PHE A 265 17.56 28.91 -6.65
C PHE A 265 18.31 27.58 -6.66
N THR A 266 19.65 27.65 -6.72
CA THR A 266 20.58 26.53 -6.60
C THR A 266 21.82 27.01 -5.88
N LYS A 267 22.40 26.19 -4.98
CA LYS A 267 23.72 26.42 -4.39
C LYS A 267 24.62 25.23 -4.67
N ASN A 268 25.78 25.47 -5.26
CA ASN A 268 26.79 24.43 -5.47
C ASN A 268 27.71 24.36 -4.25
N TYR A 269 28.05 23.14 -3.86
CA TYR A 269 29.01 22.80 -2.83
C TYR A 269 30.15 22.04 -3.49
N GLU A 270 31.38 22.50 -3.25
CA GLU A 270 32.59 21.89 -3.80
C GLU A 270 33.29 21.10 -2.71
N PHE A 271 33.62 19.85 -3.03
CA PHE A 271 34.32 18.93 -2.15
C PHE A 271 35.52 18.33 -2.87
N VAL A 272 36.53 17.92 -2.12
CA VAL A 272 37.61 17.09 -2.64
C VAL A 272 37.33 15.66 -2.19
N ASN A 273 37.21 14.74 -3.14
CA ASN A 273 37.10 13.32 -2.82
C ASN A 273 38.41 12.87 -2.13
N PRO A 274 38.37 12.39 -0.87
CA PRO A 274 39.58 12.04 -0.14
C PRO A 274 40.32 10.83 -0.73
N ASP A 275 39.61 9.95 -1.44
CA ASP A 275 40.19 8.73 -2.03
C ASP A 275 40.79 8.98 -3.41
N THR A 276 40.20 9.86 -4.22
CA THR A 276 40.63 10.12 -5.61
C THR A 276 41.34 11.46 -5.79
N GLY A 277 41.19 12.40 -4.85
CA GLY A 277 41.68 13.77 -4.96
C GLY A 277 40.90 14.65 -5.96
N GLU A 278 39.81 14.13 -6.55
CA GLU A 278 39.02 14.84 -7.54
C GLU A 278 38.06 15.86 -6.90
N ASN A 279 37.84 16.99 -7.56
CA ASN A 279 36.82 17.95 -7.17
C ASN A 279 35.43 17.42 -7.54
N VAL A 280 34.56 17.28 -6.54
CA VAL A 280 33.16 16.91 -6.68
C VAL A 280 32.30 18.15 -6.43
N VAL A 281 31.43 18.48 -7.38
CA VAL A 281 30.47 19.58 -7.24
C VAL A 281 29.08 18.99 -7.01
N VAL A 282 28.49 19.29 -5.85
CA VAL A 282 27.13 18.88 -5.49
C VAL A 282 26.22 20.10 -5.50
N GLY A 283 25.20 20.09 -6.36
CA GLY A 283 24.22 21.17 -6.40
C GLY A 283 23.01 20.90 -5.49
N SER A 284 22.62 21.87 -4.68
CA SER A 284 21.49 21.77 -3.77
C SER A 284 20.25 22.48 -4.32
N TRP A 285 19.16 21.72 -4.46
CA TRP A 285 17.82 22.16 -4.87
C TRP A 285 16.76 21.12 -4.43
N THR A 286 15.49 21.54 -4.35
CA THR A 286 14.33 20.68 -4.01
C THR A 286 13.28 20.61 -5.15
N ASN A 287 13.66 21.03 -6.35
CA ASN A 287 12.75 21.15 -7.49
C ASN A 287 12.08 19.82 -7.90
N THR A 288 12.74 18.69 -7.68
CA THR A 288 12.22 17.37 -8.10
C THR A 288 11.07 16.97 -7.19
N ILE A 289 11.23 17.10 -5.87
CA ILE A 289 10.16 16.82 -4.90
C ILE A 289 9.01 17.83 -5.02
N GLU A 290 9.33 19.11 -5.27
CA GLU A 290 8.31 20.14 -5.50
C GLU A 290 7.39 19.83 -6.69
N ARG A 291 7.96 19.26 -7.76
CA ARG A 291 7.17 18.79 -8.90
C ARG A 291 6.20 17.68 -8.50
N GLN A 292 6.59 16.79 -7.59
CA GLN A 292 5.70 15.71 -7.12
C GLN A 292 4.50 16.27 -6.36
N TRP A 293 4.64 17.37 -5.61
CA TRP A 293 3.49 18.02 -4.97
C TRP A 293 2.44 18.51 -5.95
N LEU A 294 2.86 19.00 -7.11
CA LEU A 294 1.94 19.40 -8.16
C LEU A 294 1.17 18.19 -8.71
N GLU A 295 1.85 17.09 -8.99
CA GLU A 295 1.21 15.87 -9.52
C GLU A 295 0.29 15.21 -8.48
N LEU A 296 0.72 15.15 -7.22
CA LEU A 296 -0.09 14.67 -6.11
C LEU A 296 -1.40 15.46 -6.01
N LYS A 297 -1.35 16.81 -6.02
CA LYS A 297 -2.56 17.65 -5.98
C LYS A 297 -3.53 17.44 -7.14
N LYS A 298 -3.03 17.05 -8.32
CA LYS A 298 -3.91 16.70 -9.45
C LYS A 298 -4.67 15.42 -9.18
N LYS A 299 -4.09 14.45 -8.46
CA LYS A 299 -4.73 13.18 -8.13
C LYS A 299 -5.63 13.29 -6.90
N VAL A 300 -5.15 13.92 -5.83
CA VAL A 300 -5.90 14.11 -4.59
C VAL A 300 -6.70 15.41 -4.73
N LYS A 301 -7.90 15.31 -5.34
CA LYS A 301 -8.83 16.45 -5.53
C LYS A 301 -9.85 16.61 -4.40
N SER A 302 -10.00 15.63 -3.51
CA SER A 302 -10.85 15.73 -2.32
C SER A 302 -10.45 14.74 -1.21
N CYS A 303 -10.24 15.23 0.01
CA CYS A 303 -10.25 14.40 1.22
C CYS A 303 -11.70 14.18 1.66
N ARG A 304 -12.33 13.09 1.23
CA ARG A 304 -13.58 12.65 1.87
C ARG A 304 -13.21 11.69 2.98
N SER A 305 -13.35 12.08 4.23
CA SER A 305 -13.30 11.11 5.32
C SER A 305 -14.54 10.23 5.23
N PHE A 306 -14.40 8.94 5.53
CA PHE A 306 -15.54 8.06 5.79
C PHE A 306 -15.37 7.41 7.16
N VAL A 307 -16.48 6.93 7.69
CA VAL A 307 -16.51 6.21 8.96
C VAL A 307 -16.61 4.73 8.59
N ASP A 308 -15.70 3.90 9.08
CA ASP A 308 -15.79 2.45 8.88
C ASP A 308 -16.91 1.82 9.74
N ASP A 309 -17.14 0.53 9.58
CA ASP A 309 -18.20 -0.20 10.29
C ASP A 309 -17.98 -0.22 11.81
N GLU A 310 -16.75 0.06 12.27
CA GLU A 310 -16.38 0.21 13.68
C GLU A 310 -16.49 1.65 14.20
N GLY A 311 -16.96 2.60 13.38
CA GLY A 311 -17.10 4.00 13.79
C GLY A 311 -15.81 4.84 13.66
N ARG A 312 -14.73 4.30 13.09
CA ARG A 312 -13.44 5.00 12.95
C ARG A 312 -13.43 5.84 11.69
N THR A 313 -12.99 7.08 11.83
CA THR A 313 -12.86 7.99 10.69
C THR A 313 -11.60 7.65 9.90
N LYS A 314 -11.75 6.95 8.77
CA LYS A 314 -10.64 6.70 7.84
C LYS A 314 -10.46 7.88 6.90
N ASN A 315 -9.23 8.37 6.85
CA ASN A 315 -8.87 9.51 6.03
C ASN A 315 -8.50 9.06 4.61
N HIS A 316 -9.42 9.24 3.65
CA HIS A 316 -9.23 8.81 2.27
C HIS A 316 -8.02 9.50 1.59
N ALA A 317 -7.55 10.63 2.14
CA ALA A 317 -6.33 11.28 1.69
C ALA A 317 -5.11 10.37 1.76
N LEU A 318 -4.99 9.58 2.84
CA LEU A 318 -3.90 8.62 3.02
C LEU A 318 -3.89 7.61 1.88
N LEU A 319 -5.02 6.93 1.64
CA LEU A 319 -5.13 5.94 0.57
C LEU A 319 -4.78 6.49 -0.82
N TYR A 320 -5.07 7.77 -1.08
CA TYR A 320 -4.66 8.41 -2.33
C TYR A 320 -3.17 8.76 -2.39
N VAL A 321 -2.57 9.16 -1.26
CA VAL A 321 -1.11 9.35 -1.16
C VAL A 321 -0.42 8.01 -1.38
N GLU A 322 -0.91 6.95 -0.77
CA GLU A 322 -0.40 5.59 -0.95
C GLU A 322 -0.55 5.10 -2.40
N GLU A 323 -1.70 5.35 -3.03
CA GLU A 323 -1.88 5.08 -4.46
C GLU A 323 -0.87 5.83 -5.31
N PHE A 324 -0.62 7.11 -5.01
CA PHE A 324 0.33 7.93 -5.75
C PHE A 324 1.75 7.39 -5.66
N VAL A 325 2.23 7.09 -4.44
CA VAL A 325 3.55 6.51 -4.18
C VAL A 325 3.71 5.17 -4.89
N TYR A 326 2.70 4.29 -4.80
CA TYR A 326 2.74 2.96 -5.42
C TYR A 326 2.84 3.06 -6.94
N ARG A 327 1.99 3.91 -7.55
CA ARG A 327 2.02 4.12 -9.00
C ARG A 327 3.34 4.70 -9.47
N HIS A 328 3.85 5.72 -8.77
CA HIS A 328 5.14 6.33 -9.11
C HIS A 328 6.26 5.31 -9.02
N ASN A 329 6.37 4.58 -7.92
CA ASN A 329 7.54 3.72 -7.72
C ASN A 329 7.49 2.40 -8.47
N ARG A 330 6.29 1.83 -8.70
CA ARG A 330 6.16 0.46 -9.22
C ARG A 330 5.56 0.39 -10.62
N LEU A 331 4.78 1.39 -11.03
CA LEU A 331 3.97 1.30 -12.25
C LEU A 331 4.32 2.31 -13.35
N HIS A 332 4.93 3.46 -13.01
CA HIS A 332 5.02 4.61 -13.91
C HIS A 332 5.71 4.34 -15.26
N SER A 333 6.69 3.44 -15.26
CA SER A 333 7.49 3.07 -16.44
C SER A 333 6.95 1.85 -17.18
N LEU A 334 5.88 1.23 -16.67
CA LEU A 334 5.34 -0.02 -17.17
C LEU A 334 4.20 0.21 -18.17
N THR A 335 4.09 -0.68 -19.15
CA THR A 335 2.91 -0.79 -20.01
C THR A 335 1.68 -1.17 -19.19
N VAL A 336 0.46 -0.94 -19.70
CA VAL A 336 -0.77 -1.32 -18.96
C VAL A 336 -0.81 -2.81 -18.66
N GLY A 337 -0.33 -3.65 -19.58
CA GLY A 337 -0.15 -5.08 -19.38
C GLY A 337 0.80 -5.41 -18.23
N ASP A 338 1.97 -4.80 -18.23
CA ASP A 338 2.95 -4.99 -17.16
C ASP A 338 2.49 -4.44 -15.82
N GLN A 339 1.70 -3.35 -15.82
CA GLN A 339 1.06 -2.84 -14.60
C GLN A 339 0.06 -3.86 -14.05
N MET A 340 -0.76 -4.47 -14.91
CA MET A 340 -1.69 -5.52 -14.52
C MET A 340 -0.94 -6.74 -13.98
N ASN A 341 0.14 -7.18 -14.64
CA ASN A 341 1.01 -8.26 -14.18
C ASN A 341 1.60 -7.94 -12.78
N GLN A 342 2.21 -6.76 -12.62
CA GLN A 342 2.83 -6.32 -11.38
C GLN A 342 1.82 -6.25 -10.24
N PHE A 343 0.66 -5.62 -10.47
CA PHE A 343 -0.38 -5.48 -9.45
C PHE A 343 -1.00 -6.83 -9.07
N THR A 344 -1.15 -7.75 -10.03
CA THR A 344 -1.68 -9.09 -9.78
C THR A 344 -0.70 -9.94 -8.96
N ARG A 345 0.62 -9.82 -9.20
CA ARG A 345 1.65 -10.43 -8.35
C ARG A 345 1.61 -9.86 -6.95
N ASP A 346 1.54 -8.54 -6.84
CA ASP A 346 1.47 -7.83 -5.56
C ASP A 346 0.24 -8.28 -4.75
N LEU A 347 -0.94 -8.41 -5.38
CA LEU A 347 -2.13 -9.02 -4.79
C LEU A 347 -1.87 -10.45 -4.29
N ALA A 348 -1.19 -11.29 -5.07
CA ALA A 348 -0.95 -12.70 -4.72
C ALA A 348 -0.02 -12.86 -3.51
N THR A 349 0.89 -11.91 -3.28
CA THR A 349 1.72 -11.92 -2.07
C THR A 349 0.91 -11.66 -0.81
N ILE A 350 -0.15 -10.85 -0.89
CA ILE A 350 -1.01 -10.51 0.25
C ILE A 350 -2.11 -11.57 0.43
N TYR A 351 -2.70 -12.00 -0.68
CA TYR A 351 -3.88 -12.85 -0.72
C TYR A 351 -3.57 -14.12 -1.51
N HIS A 352 -3.39 -15.22 -0.79
CA HIS A 352 -3.22 -16.55 -1.38
C HIS A 352 -4.01 -17.57 -0.57
N PHE A 353 -4.43 -18.64 -1.23
CA PHE A 353 -5.12 -19.73 -0.57
C PHE A 353 -4.14 -20.58 0.23
N THR A 354 -4.33 -20.62 1.55
CA THR A 354 -3.46 -21.39 2.47
C THR A 354 -3.95 -22.81 2.74
N GLY A 355 -5.19 -23.14 2.36
CA GLY A 355 -5.82 -24.42 2.74
C GLY A 355 -6.23 -24.50 4.22
N GLU A 356 -6.10 -23.41 4.96
CA GLU A 356 -6.43 -23.36 6.39
C GLU A 356 -7.75 -22.64 6.65
N TRP A 357 -8.41 -23.01 7.76
CA TRP A 357 -9.65 -22.37 8.21
C TRP A 357 -9.42 -21.01 8.86
N GLN A 358 -8.20 -20.81 9.39
CA GLN A 358 -7.80 -19.54 9.99
C GLN A 358 -7.87 -18.46 8.92
N THR A 359 -8.46 -17.31 9.25
CA THR A 359 -8.25 -16.08 8.49
C THR A 359 -6.76 -15.91 8.30
N LEU A 360 -6.31 -15.45 7.12
CA LEU A 360 -4.96 -14.89 6.97
C LEU A 360 -4.71 -14.04 8.22
N VAL A 361 -3.81 -14.50 9.09
CA VAL A 361 -3.20 -13.62 10.05
C VAL A 361 -2.30 -12.78 9.16
N VAL A 362 -2.84 -11.66 8.68
CA VAL A 362 -2.00 -10.59 8.15
C VAL A 362 -1.18 -10.18 9.36
N ASP A 363 0.01 -10.77 9.51
CA ASP A 363 0.95 -10.63 10.64
C ASP A 363 0.67 -9.35 11.41
N GLY A 364 0.00 -9.46 12.57
CA GLY A 364 -0.16 -8.38 13.55
C GLY A 364 -0.44 -6.98 12.97
N GLY A 365 -1.14 -6.91 11.84
CA GLY A 365 -1.19 -5.73 10.98
C GLY A 365 -2.55 -5.59 10.33
N GLY A 366 -3.61 -5.87 11.10
CA GLY A 366 -4.82 -5.04 10.97
C GLY A 366 -4.32 -3.60 10.94
N ILE A 367 -4.79 -2.82 9.95
CA ILE A 367 -4.33 -1.45 9.63
C ILE A 367 -3.45 -1.01 10.76
N VAL A 368 -2.12 -1.11 10.58
CA VAL A 368 -1.24 -0.38 11.48
C VAL A 368 -1.69 1.03 11.20
N ASP A 369 -2.62 1.46 12.02
CA ASP A 369 -2.98 2.82 12.18
C ASP A 369 -1.68 3.27 12.81
N TYR A 370 -0.74 3.65 11.95
CA TYR A 370 0.50 4.26 12.37
C TYR A 370 0.14 5.44 13.27
N TYR A 371 -1.09 5.97 13.14
CA TYR A 371 -1.76 6.90 14.06
C TYR A 371 -2.20 6.34 15.42
N SER A 372 -2.55 5.06 15.61
CA SER A 372 -2.77 4.52 16.95
C SER A 372 -1.45 4.42 17.73
N LEU A 373 -0.35 4.08 17.04
CA LEU A 373 1.00 4.19 17.59
C LEU A 373 1.43 5.66 17.74
N ASP A 374 1.08 6.55 16.82
CA ASP A 374 1.41 7.97 16.92
C ASP A 374 0.57 8.70 18.00
N ILE A 375 -0.65 8.25 18.33
CA ILE A 375 -1.45 8.80 19.45
C ILE A 375 -0.87 8.35 20.80
N GLU A 376 -0.49 7.08 20.95
CA GLU A 376 0.20 6.60 22.16
C GLU A 376 1.60 7.23 22.30
N LEU A 377 2.29 7.51 21.19
CA LEU A 377 3.55 8.28 21.20
C LEU A 377 3.33 9.77 21.49
N GLU A 378 2.27 10.41 20.96
CA GLU A 378 1.91 11.81 21.26
C GLU A 378 1.62 12.01 22.76
N GLU A 379 0.88 11.10 23.41
CA GLU A 379 0.67 11.14 24.87
C GLU A 379 2.00 10.98 25.64
N SER A 380 2.88 10.08 25.19
CA SER A 380 4.19 9.87 25.85
C SER A 380 5.21 11.01 25.61
N LEU A 381 5.10 11.71 24.48
CA LEU A 381 5.96 12.84 24.11
C LEU A 381 5.53 14.13 24.80
N ASP A 382 4.22 14.36 24.98
CA ASP A 382 3.73 15.47 25.81
C ASP A 382 4.20 15.32 27.27
N ASP A 383 4.22 14.11 27.81
CA ASP A 383 4.77 13.82 29.15
C ASP A 383 6.29 14.01 29.22
N ALA A 384 7.04 13.59 28.20
CA ALA A 384 8.50 13.75 28.14
C ALA A 384 8.92 15.22 27.92
N VAL A 385 8.17 15.97 27.12
CA VAL A 385 8.38 17.42 26.92
C VAL A 385 8.00 18.20 28.18
N ALA A 386 6.90 17.84 28.85
CA ALA A 386 6.54 18.44 30.14
C ALA A 386 7.62 18.18 31.20
N TYR A 387 8.19 16.97 31.24
CA TYR A 387 9.31 16.63 32.13
C TYR A 387 10.57 17.44 31.81
N ALA A 388 10.96 17.52 30.54
CA ALA A 388 12.16 18.26 30.11
C ALA A 388 12.02 19.78 30.31
N VAL A 389 10.84 20.34 30.11
CA VAL A 389 10.54 21.76 30.40
C VAL A 389 10.62 22.03 31.90
N ALA A 390 10.05 21.16 32.73
CA ALA A 390 10.13 21.29 34.19
C ALA A 390 11.57 21.16 34.72
N GLU A 391 12.40 20.29 34.11
CA GLU A 391 13.81 20.13 34.49
C GLU A 391 14.68 21.31 34.04
N PHE A 392 14.33 21.96 32.92
CA PHE A 392 15.00 23.18 32.45
C PHE A 392 14.63 24.42 33.28
N GLU A 393 13.37 24.53 33.74
CA GLU A 393 12.91 25.59 34.64
C GLU A 393 13.40 25.40 36.08
N ALA A 394 13.76 24.18 36.49
CA ALA A 394 14.34 23.92 37.81
C ALA A 394 15.86 24.18 37.89
N ASN A 395 16.53 24.23 36.74
CA ASN A 395 18.00 24.39 36.63
C ASN A 395 18.45 25.76 36.07
N ASN A 396 17.51 26.68 35.84
CA ASN A 396 17.74 28.10 35.57
C ASN A 396 16.90 28.94 36.54
#